data_AF-A0A929C2C7-F1
#
_entry.id   AF-A0A929C2C7-F1
#
_cell.length_a   1.000
_cell.length_b   1.000
_cell.length_c   1.000
_cell.angle_alpha   90.00
_cell.angle_beta   90.00
_cell.angle_gamma   90.00
#
_symmetry.space_group_name_H-M   'P 1'
#
loop_
_entity.id
_entity.type
_entity.pdbx_description
1 polymer ?
#
loop_
_entity_poly.entity_id
_entity_poly.type
_entity_poly.pdbx_seq_one_letter_code
_entity_poly.pdbx_strand_id
1 'polypeptide(L)' 'LSSEQPLSFSYRLQAKFPITARTPASSVYDYYNPDVNGEQAPIEIVVNP' A
#
# COMPACT_ATOMS: atom_id res chain seq x y z
N LEU A 1 14.11 11.68 -13.77
CA LEU A 1 13.36 10.43 -13.50
C LEU A 1 13.08 9.80 -14.86
N SER A 2 13.72 8.66 -15.16
CA SER A 2 13.36 7.88 -16.35
C SER A 2 12.07 7.13 -16.05
N SER A 3 11.13 7.03 -17.00
CA SER A 3 9.82 6.41 -16.80
C SER A 3 9.86 4.88 -16.64
N GLU A 4 11.03 4.26 -16.81
CA GLU A 4 11.18 2.80 -16.88
C GLU A 4 11.69 2.15 -15.59
N GLN A 5 11.93 2.93 -14.53
CA GLN A 5 12.44 2.41 -13.27
C GLN A 5 11.31 2.29 -12.23
N PRO A 6 11.18 1.14 -11.54
CA PRO A 6 10.21 0.99 -10.45
C PRO A 6 10.44 2.05 -9.37
N LEU A 7 9.36 2.69 -8.91
CA LEU A 7 9.39 3.59 -7.75
C LEU A 7 9.11 2.80 -6.48
N SER A 8 9.96 3.00 -5.47
CA SER A 8 9.80 2.41 -4.14
C SER A 8 9.35 3.47 -3.15
N PHE A 9 8.31 3.17 -2.38
CA PHE A 9 7.77 4.04 -1.33
C PHE A 9 8.08 3.45 0.05
N SER A 10 8.56 4.30 0.95
CA SER A 10 8.81 3.93 2.35
C SER A 10 8.13 4.93 3.27
N TYR A 11 7.28 4.46 4.17
CA TYR A 11 6.62 5.27 5.18
C TYR A 11 6.47 4.46 6.48
N ARG A 12 6.26 5.16 7.60
CA ARG A 12 6.06 4.54 8.92
C ARG A 12 4.65 4.86 9.42
N LEU A 13 3.98 3.83 9.92
CA LEU A 13 2.74 3.94 10.67
C LEU A 13 3.03 3.74 12.16
N GLN A 14 2.41 4.56 13.01
CA GLN A 14 2.45 4.40 14.46
C GLN A 14 1.06 3.99 14.95
N ALA A 15 0.97 2.82 15.59
CA ALA A 15 -0.25 2.39 16.25
C ALA A 15 -0.48 3.24 17.52
N LYS A 16 -1.71 3.72 17.70
CA LYS A 16 -2.13 4.46 18.90
C LYS A 16 -2.72 3.56 19.98
N PHE A 17 -3.14 2.35 19.61
CA PHE A 17 -3.79 1.36 20.48
C PHE A 17 -3.43 -0.05 20.00
N PRO A 18 -3.56 -1.08 20.87
CA PRO A 18 -3.53 -2.47 20.44
C PRO A 18 -4.61 -2.73 19.38
N ILE A 19 -4.26 -3.42 18.31
CA ILE A 19 -5.16 -3.67 17.18
C ILE A 19 -4.81 -4.97 16.47
N THR A 20 -5.84 -5.70 16.04
CA THR A 20 -5.74 -6.76 15.02
C THR A 20 -6.64 -6.35 13.87
N ALA A 21 -6.04 -6.04 12.72
CA ALA A 21 -6.76 -5.52 11.56
C ALA A 21 -6.07 -5.90 10.25
N ARG A 22 -6.75 -5.68 9.12
CA ARG A 22 -6.18 -5.78 7.78
C ARG A 22 -6.00 -4.40 7.17
N THR A 23 -4.91 -4.20 6.44
CA THR A 23 -4.73 -2.98 5.65
C THR A 23 -5.76 -2.92 4.53
N PRO A 24 -6.06 -1.73 3.97
CA PRO A 24 -6.63 -1.66 2.63
C PRO A 24 -5.71 -2.37 1.62
N ALA A 25 -6.27 -2.75 0.47
CA ALA A 25 -5.47 -3.11 -0.69
C ALA A 25 -4.64 -1.90 -1.13
N SER A 26 -3.44 -2.15 -1.64
CA SER A 26 -2.65 -1.10 -2.28
C SER A 26 -2.88 -1.16 -3.77
N SER A 27 -3.51 -0.13 -4.33
CA SER A 27 -3.89 -0.08 -5.73
C SER A 27 -3.21 1.10 -6.43
N VAL A 28 -2.77 0.87 -7.66
CA VAL A 28 -2.21 1.89 -8.55
C VAL A 28 -2.88 1.77 -9.92
N TYR A 29 -3.06 2.89 -10.60
CA TYR A 29 -3.57 2.94 -11.96
C TYR A 29 -2.90 4.06 -12.73
N ASP A 30 -2.78 3.91 -14.03
CA ASP A 30 -2.39 5.01 -14.92
C ASP A 30 -3.56 5.99 -15.01
N TYR A 31 -3.33 7.24 -14.61
CA TYR A 31 -4.38 8.25 -14.47
C TYR A 31 -5.14 8.52 -15.78
N TYR A 32 -4.46 8.43 -16.93
CA TYR A 32 -5.07 8.63 -18.25
C TYR A 32 -5.50 7.33 -18.94
N ASN A 33 -4.99 6.18 -18.49
CA ASN A 33 -5.32 4.86 -19.02
C ASN A 33 -5.70 3.89 -17.87
N PRO A 34 -6.86 4.10 -17.21
CA PRO A 34 -7.18 3.41 -15.95
C PRO A 34 -7.30 1.88 -16.08
N ASP A 35 -7.48 1.37 -17.30
CA ASP A 35 -7.42 -0.07 -17.59
C ASP A 35 -6.03 -0.68 -17.30
N VAL A 36 -4.98 0.14 -17.29
CA VAL A 36 -3.65 -0.22 -16.80
C VAL A 36 -3.59 0.03 -15.30
N ASN A 37 -3.69 -1.05 -14.54
CA ASN A 37 -3.69 -1.00 -13.08
C ASN A 37 -2.89 -2.15 -12.46
N GLY A 38 -2.64 -2.03 -11.16
CA GLY A 38 -2.05 -3.05 -10.33
C GLY A 38 -2.62 -3.00 -8.91
N GLU A 39 -2.77 -4.16 -8.30
CA GLU A 39 -3.29 -4.30 -6.94
C GLU A 39 -2.44 -5.28 -6.14
N GLN A 40 -2.14 -4.92 -4.90
CA GLN A 40 -1.55 -5.80 -3.90
C GLN A 40 -2.59 -6.07 -2.81
N ALA A 41 -2.72 -7.35 -2.45
CA ALA A 41 -3.66 -7.80 -1.44
C ALA A 41 -3.41 -7.15 -0.07
N PRO A 42 -4.48 -6.92 0.72
CA PRO A 42 -4.37 -6.59 2.15
C PRO A 42 -3.42 -7.49 2.93
N ILE A 43 -2.70 -6.89 3.88
CA ILE A 43 -1.90 -7.64 4.87
C ILE A 43 -2.52 -7.51 6.26
N GLU A 44 -2.27 -8.51 7.11
CA GLU A 44 -2.67 -8.45 8.52
C GLU A 44 -1.65 -7.66 9.34
N ILE A 45 -2.16 -6.85 10.26
CA ILE A 45 -1.39 -6.11 11.24
C ILE A 45 -1.87 -6.53 12.63
N VAL A 46 -0.93 -6.94 13.47
CA VAL A 46 -1.15 -7.23 14.89
C VAL A 46 -0.26 -6.32 15.72
N VAL A 47 -0.88 -5.59 16.64
CA VAL A 47 -0.21 -4.73 17.63
C VAL A 47 -0.67 -5.17 19.01
N ASN A 48 0.29 -5.65 19.80
CA ASN A 48 0.06 -6.08 21.17
C ASN A 48 0.26 -4.90 22.14
N PRO A 49 -0.27 -4.99 23.38
CA PRO A 49 -0.03 -4.01 24.44
C PRO A 49 1.46 -3.83 24.78
#